data_AF-A0AA45LF01-F1
#
_entry.id   AF-A0AA45LF01-F1
#
_cell.length_a   1.000
_cell.length_b   1.000
_cell.length_c   1.000
_cell.angle_alpha   90.00
_cell.angle_beta   90.00
_cell.angle_gamma   90.00
#
_symmetry.space_group_name_H-M   'P 1'
#
loop_
_entity.id
_entity.type
_entity.pdbx_description
1 polymer ?
#
loop_
_entity_poly.entity_id
_entity_poly.type
_entity_poly.pdbx_seq_one_letter_code
_entity_poly.pdbx_strand_id
1 'polypeptide(L)'
;MAVGVVAGAGGAAAYAVTGGTFSPSAGAMNFGGFGDPDAQAVSPAAQAITEVRTVHSVDVGGEASRLLQQEQMTAAMAVNQISDAAANDYAARVKAEQERKEREAEARKPAKQREVEVWIKEAIKVLQANGTSIDNSSVGAIWTVIQKESGGNVNAINNWDSNAVRGTPSKGLMQVIDPTFQAYKLAGYDDIYRPVDNIIAGVRYVYARYGGFHNHPGLVGINAGTGYQGY
;
A
#
# COMPACT_ATOMS: atom_id res chain seq x y z
N MET A 1 18.77 16.03 13.05
CA MET A 1 18.26 15.36 11.83
C MET A 1 16.76 15.56 11.80
N ALA A 2 16.29 16.45 10.91
CA ALA A 2 14.87 16.75 10.73
C ALA A 2 14.57 16.53 9.24
N VAL A 3 13.75 15.52 8.94
CA VAL A 3 13.26 15.26 7.58
C VAL A 3 11.83 15.75 7.54
N GLY A 4 11.66 16.97 7.02
CA GLY A 4 10.36 17.52 6.64
C GLY A 4 10.03 17.08 5.22
N VAL A 5 8.90 16.39 5.06
CA VAL A 5 8.32 16.03 3.76
C VAL A 5 7.60 17.26 3.21
N VAL A 6 8.05 17.77 2.06
CA VAL A 6 7.34 18.81 1.30
C VAL A 6 6.76 18.18 0.03
N ALA A 7 5.48 18.43 -0.16
CA ALA A 7 4.65 18.03 -1.28
C ALA A 7 5.16 18.58 -2.63
N GLY A 8 5.08 17.75 -3.68
CA GLY A 8 5.25 18.15 -5.07
C GLY A 8 3.98 17.80 -5.86
N ALA A 9 3.20 18.84 -6.17
CA ALA A 9 1.99 18.78 -6.99
C ALA A 9 2.31 18.55 -8.48
N GLY A 10 1.31 18.09 -9.22
CA GLY A 10 1.39 17.61 -10.60
C GLY A 10 1.89 18.61 -11.63
N GLY A 11 2.59 18.08 -12.64
CA GLY A 11 2.92 18.77 -13.89
C GLY A 11 2.22 18.08 -15.06
N ALA A 12 1.24 18.75 -15.65
CA ALA A 12 0.67 18.40 -16.94
C ALA A 12 1.62 18.89 -18.05
N ALA A 13 2.07 18.00 -18.93
CA ALA A 13 2.87 18.37 -20.11
C ALA A 13 1.94 18.61 -21.31
N ALA A 14 1.87 19.86 -21.75
CA ALA A 14 1.23 20.28 -22.99
C ALA A 14 2.13 19.96 -24.19
N TYR A 15 1.61 19.28 -25.20
CA TYR A 15 2.27 19.09 -26.50
C TYR A 15 1.99 20.31 -27.39
N ALA A 16 3.06 21.01 -27.81
CA ALA A 16 2.99 22.06 -28.81
C ALA A 16 3.27 21.48 -30.21
N VAL A 17 2.35 21.66 -31.15
CA VAL A 17 2.54 21.43 -32.59
C VAL A 17 2.97 22.76 -33.21
N THR A 18 4.17 22.81 -33.78
CA THR A 18 4.66 23.99 -34.53
C THR A 18 4.50 23.74 -36.02
N GLY A 19 3.54 24.42 -36.65
CA GLY A 19 3.40 24.49 -38.10
C GLY A 19 4.34 25.54 -38.71
N GLY A 20 4.94 25.22 -39.85
CA GLY A 20 5.70 26.16 -40.67
C GLY A 20 5.14 26.24 -42.09
N THR A 21 4.82 27.44 -42.56
CA THR A 21 4.34 27.76 -43.91
C THR A 21 5.38 28.53 -44.74
N PHE A 22 5.28 28.29 -46.05
CA PHE A 22 6.02 28.66 -47.26
C PHE A 22 6.39 30.14 -47.55
N SER A 23 7.49 30.38 -48.32
CA SER A 23 7.46 31.10 -49.63
C SER A 23 8.81 31.15 -50.41
N PRO A 24 8.80 31.26 -51.76
CA PRO A 24 9.96 31.13 -52.65
C PRO A 24 10.46 32.49 -53.17
N SER A 25 11.73 32.60 -53.57
CA SER A 25 12.20 33.75 -54.35
C SER A 25 13.15 33.32 -55.47
N ALA A 26 12.84 33.80 -56.66
CA ALA A 26 13.51 33.54 -57.93
C ALA A 26 14.81 34.33 -58.11
N GLY A 27 15.68 33.80 -59.00
CA GLY A 27 16.53 34.60 -59.88
C GLY A 27 18.03 34.67 -59.54
N ALA A 28 18.87 33.99 -60.32
CA ALA A 28 19.82 34.62 -61.24
C ALA A 28 20.78 33.57 -61.84
N MET A 29 20.81 33.52 -63.18
CA MET A 29 21.87 32.89 -63.97
C MET A 29 23.17 33.70 -63.86
N ASN A 30 24.33 33.05 -63.92
CA ASN A 30 25.49 33.68 -64.57
C ASN A 30 26.29 32.65 -65.37
N PHE A 31 26.53 33.03 -66.62
CA PHE A 31 27.20 32.34 -67.71
C PHE A 31 28.51 33.12 -67.92
N GLY A 32 29.67 32.47 -67.99
CA GLY A 32 30.88 33.16 -68.43
C GLY A 32 32.20 32.55 -67.97
N GLY A 33 33.01 32.13 -68.94
CA GLY A 33 34.42 31.82 -68.75
C GLY A 33 35.01 30.99 -69.90
N PHE A 34 35.16 31.58 -71.09
CA PHE A 34 36.00 31.06 -72.18
C PHE A 34 37.39 31.72 -72.14
N GLY A 35 38.44 30.95 -72.47
CA GLY A 35 39.85 31.35 -72.69
C GLY A 35 40.80 30.44 -71.90
N ASP A 36 41.73 29.66 -72.46
CA ASP A 36 42.53 29.82 -73.68
C ASP A 36 42.85 28.46 -74.38
N PRO A 37 43.31 28.50 -75.66
CA PRO A 37 43.62 27.34 -76.50
C PRO A 37 45.11 26.90 -76.42
N ASP A 38 45.41 25.75 -77.04
CA ASP A 38 46.75 25.18 -77.32
C ASP A 38 47.47 24.38 -76.21
N ALA A 39 47.23 23.06 -76.20
CA ALA A 39 48.29 22.06 -76.10
C ALA A 39 47.81 20.70 -76.65
N GLN A 40 48.49 20.22 -77.69
CA GLN A 40 48.22 18.96 -78.38
C GLN A 40 48.73 17.72 -77.62
N ALA A 41 47.96 16.63 -77.77
CA ALA A 41 48.35 15.21 -77.92
C ALA A 41 49.06 14.46 -76.76
N VAL A 42 48.37 13.44 -76.19
CA VAL A 42 48.80 12.02 -76.22
C VAL A 42 47.63 11.06 -75.95
N SER A 43 47.69 9.91 -76.65
CA SER A 43 46.75 8.80 -76.90
C SER A 43 46.23 7.99 -75.67
N PRO A 44 45.29 7.03 -75.85
CA PRO A 44 44.20 6.72 -74.92
C PRO A 44 44.57 5.66 -73.87
N ALA A 45 44.13 5.86 -72.64
CA ALA A 45 44.12 4.83 -71.61
C ALA A 45 42.69 4.68 -71.08
N ALA A 46 42.10 3.53 -71.37
CA ALA A 46 40.83 3.06 -70.87
C ALA A 46 40.75 3.23 -69.34
N GLN A 47 39.82 4.06 -68.85
CA GLN A 47 39.40 4.03 -67.46
C GLN A 47 37.90 4.28 -67.36
N ALA A 48 37.22 3.17 -67.08
CA ALA A 48 35.92 3.03 -66.41
C ALA A 48 34.87 4.13 -66.65
N ILE A 49 33.85 3.75 -67.42
CA ILE A 49 32.51 4.31 -67.27
C ILE A 49 32.14 4.13 -65.79
N THR A 50 32.22 5.19 -65.00
CA THR A 50 31.84 5.16 -63.60
C THR A 50 30.32 5.11 -63.59
N GLU A 51 29.80 3.94 -63.27
CA GLU A 51 28.39 3.65 -63.06
C GLU A 51 27.76 4.76 -62.20
N VAL A 52 26.79 5.49 -62.76
CA VAL A 52 25.91 6.36 -61.96
C VAL A 52 25.07 5.43 -61.10
N ARG A 53 25.55 5.14 -59.89
CA ARG A 53 24.86 4.32 -58.92
C ARG A 53 23.76 5.15 -58.26
N THR A 54 22.60 5.25 -58.91
CA THR A 54 21.36 5.65 -58.23
C THR A 54 20.95 4.52 -57.30
N VAL A 55 21.32 4.57 -56.02
CA VAL A 55 20.73 3.68 -55.02
C VAL A 55 20.61 4.39 -53.67
N HIS A 56 19.63 5.26 -53.59
CA HIS A 56 18.67 5.18 -52.49
C HIS A 56 17.29 5.13 -53.17
N SER A 57 16.90 3.95 -53.64
CA SER A 57 15.48 3.68 -53.81
C SER A 57 14.90 3.67 -52.40
N VAL A 58 14.40 4.81 -51.94
CA VAL A 58 13.58 4.86 -50.73
C VAL A 58 12.37 3.99 -51.07
N ASP A 59 12.30 2.79 -50.49
CA ASP A 59 11.10 1.98 -50.58
C ASP A 59 10.05 2.70 -49.73
N VAL A 60 9.34 3.62 -50.38
CA VAL A 60 8.32 4.45 -49.75
C VAL A 60 7.24 3.57 -49.12
N GLY A 61 7.00 2.37 -49.66
CA GLY A 61 6.10 1.38 -49.07
C GLY A 61 6.66 0.74 -47.80
N GLY A 62 7.96 0.41 -47.78
CA GLY A 62 8.65 -0.12 -46.62
C GLY A 62 8.83 0.89 -45.48
N GLU A 63 9.17 2.14 -45.80
CA GLU A 63 9.26 3.23 -44.82
C GLU A 63 7.89 3.66 -44.28
N ALA A 64 6.88 3.77 -45.15
CA ALA A 64 5.50 4.01 -44.70
C ALA A 64 4.99 2.90 -43.78
N SER A 65 5.30 1.63 -44.08
CA SER A 65 4.92 0.51 -43.20
C SER A 65 5.58 0.59 -41.82
N ARG A 66 6.85 1.02 -41.76
CA ARG A 66 7.56 1.22 -40.47
C ARG A 66 6.98 2.36 -39.66
N LEU A 67 6.67 3.49 -40.30
CA LEU A 67 6.06 4.64 -39.63
C LEU A 67 4.66 4.30 -39.12
N LEU A 68 3.84 3.63 -39.94
CA LEU A 68 2.51 3.17 -39.53
C LEU A 68 2.59 2.18 -38.36
N GLN A 69 3.56 1.26 -38.38
CA GLN A 69 3.75 0.32 -37.27
C GLN A 69 4.25 1.00 -35.99
N GLN A 70 5.10 2.03 -36.11
CA GLN A 70 5.56 2.84 -35.00
C GLN A 70 4.42 3.68 -34.38
N GLU A 71 3.58 4.30 -35.22
CA GLU A 71 2.38 5.01 -34.77
C GLU A 71 1.39 4.08 -34.07
N GLN A 72 1.15 2.88 -34.63
CA GLN A 72 0.27 1.88 -33.99
C GLN A 72 0.82 1.41 -32.64
N MET A 73 2.13 1.19 -32.51
CA MET A 73 2.74 0.85 -31.21
C MET A 73 2.62 1.99 -30.20
N THR A 74 2.88 3.23 -30.63
CA THR A 74 2.80 4.40 -29.75
C THR A 74 1.36 4.65 -29.29
N ALA A 75 0.38 4.48 -30.20
CA ALA A 75 -1.03 4.56 -29.88
C ALA A 75 -1.46 3.45 -28.90
N ALA A 76 -0.99 2.21 -29.08
CA ALA A 76 -1.26 1.11 -28.16
C ALA A 76 -0.65 1.35 -26.76
N MET A 77 0.58 1.88 -26.69
CA MET A 77 1.20 2.27 -25.42
C MET A 77 0.41 3.38 -24.73
N ALA A 78 -0.04 4.39 -25.48
CA ALA A 78 -0.87 5.47 -24.94
C ALA A 78 -2.21 4.95 -24.39
N VAL A 79 -2.88 4.05 -25.11
CA VAL A 79 -4.13 3.41 -24.66
C VAL A 79 -3.91 2.60 -23.38
N ASN A 80 -2.85 1.80 -23.32
CA ASN A 80 -2.52 1.00 -22.13
C ASN A 80 -2.20 1.87 -20.90
N GLN A 81 -1.44 2.96 -21.09
CA GLN A 81 -1.13 3.88 -19.99
C GLN A 81 -2.38 4.59 -19.46
N ILE A 82 -3.30 4.98 -20.35
CA ILE A 82 -4.57 5.59 -19.96
C ILE A 82 -5.46 4.57 -19.21
N SER A 83 -5.51 3.32 -19.66
CA SER A 83 -6.27 2.27 -18.97
C SER A 83 -5.68 1.94 -17.59
N ASP A 84 -4.36 1.89 -17.46
CA ASP A 84 -3.70 1.64 -16.18
C ASP A 84 -3.90 2.81 -15.21
N ALA A 85 -3.81 4.05 -15.69
CA ALA A 85 -4.10 5.23 -14.89
C ALA A 85 -5.56 5.25 -14.39
N ALA A 86 -6.51 4.89 -15.25
CA ALA A 86 -7.93 4.81 -14.88
C ALA A 86 -8.21 3.66 -13.89
N ALA A 87 -7.58 2.50 -14.06
CA ALA A 87 -7.68 1.38 -13.14
C ALA A 87 -7.09 1.72 -11.76
N ASN A 88 -5.96 2.42 -11.74
CA ASN A 88 -5.33 2.88 -10.50
C ASN A 88 -6.15 3.96 -9.78
N ASP A 89 -6.74 4.92 -10.51
CA ASP A 89 -7.64 5.93 -9.92
C ASP A 89 -8.90 5.28 -9.35
N TYR A 90 -9.49 4.31 -10.07
CA TYR A 90 -10.63 3.54 -9.56
C TYR A 90 -10.27 2.76 -8.28
N ALA A 91 -9.14 2.04 -8.27
CA ALA A 91 -8.67 1.31 -7.10
C ALA A 91 -8.40 2.25 -5.91
N ALA A 92 -7.80 3.43 -6.17
CA ALA A 92 -7.55 4.45 -5.15
C ALA A 92 -8.86 4.99 -4.54
N ARG A 93 -9.87 5.26 -5.37
CA ARG A 93 -11.20 5.71 -4.91
C ARG A 93 -11.92 4.63 -4.10
N VAL A 94 -11.88 3.39 -4.56
CA VAL A 94 -12.46 2.24 -3.82
C VAL A 94 -11.79 2.09 -2.46
N LYS A 95 -10.45 2.19 -2.41
CA LYS A 95 -9.70 2.15 -1.15
C LYS A 95 -10.05 3.34 -0.25
N ALA A 96 -10.07 4.55 -0.78
CA ALA A 96 -10.42 5.75 -0.01
C ALA A 96 -11.86 5.72 0.53
N GLU A 97 -12.79 5.15 -0.23
CA GLU A 97 -14.17 4.89 0.18
C GLU A 97 -14.23 3.89 1.34
N GLN A 98 -13.50 2.78 1.25
CA GLN A 98 -13.40 1.78 2.32
C GLN A 98 -12.82 2.40 3.59
N GLU A 99 -11.68 3.09 3.49
CA GLU A 99 -11.06 3.77 4.63
C GLU A 99 -11.99 4.83 5.24
N ARG A 100 -12.78 5.54 4.43
CA ARG A 100 -13.78 6.49 4.95
C ARG A 100 -14.86 5.78 5.73
N LYS A 101 -15.42 4.70 5.19
CA LYS A 101 -16.43 3.87 5.88
C LYS A 101 -15.90 3.29 7.18
N GLU A 102 -14.64 2.82 7.20
CA GLU A 102 -13.98 2.34 8.40
C GLU A 102 -13.79 3.44 9.44
N ARG A 103 -13.31 4.62 9.03
CA ARG A 103 -13.20 5.78 9.93
C ARG A 103 -14.55 6.21 10.51
N GLU A 104 -15.59 6.25 9.68
CA GLU A 104 -16.95 6.54 10.13
C GLU A 104 -17.49 5.47 11.09
N ALA A 105 -17.25 4.19 10.80
CA ALA A 105 -17.63 3.08 11.68
C ALA A 105 -16.90 3.14 13.02
N GLU A 106 -15.59 3.44 13.01
CA GLU A 106 -14.79 3.65 14.21
C GLU A 106 -15.31 4.87 15.01
N ALA A 107 -15.66 5.96 14.34
CA ALA A 107 -16.23 7.15 14.96
C ALA A 107 -17.59 6.91 15.62
N ARG A 108 -18.36 5.92 15.15
CA ARG A 108 -19.65 5.52 15.75
C ARG A 108 -19.52 4.69 17.02
N LYS A 109 -18.36 4.07 17.27
CA LYS A 109 -18.14 3.27 18.49
C LYS A 109 -18.20 4.16 19.74
N PRO A 110 -18.68 3.63 20.88
CA PRO A 110 -18.61 4.34 22.16
C PRO A 110 -17.17 4.75 22.49
N ALA A 111 -16.98 5.92 23.11
CA ALA A 111 -15.65 6.44 23.45
C ALA A 111 -14.83 5.46 24.29
N LYS A 112 -15.49 4.80 25.25
CA LYS A 112 -14.88 3.76 26.11
C LYS A 112 -14.38 2.55 25.31
N GLN A 113 -15.14 2.12 24.31
CA GLN A 113 -14.72 1.03 23.43
C GLN A 113 -13.45 1.43 22.67
N ARG A 114 -13.41 2.63 22.09
CA ARG A 114 -12.22 3.10 21.36
C ARG A 114 -10.98 3.18 22.23
N GLU A 115 -11.12 3.68 23.46
CA GLU A 115 -10.03 3.76 24.43
C GLU A 115 -9.47 2.36 24.76
N VAL A 116 -10.35 1.42 25.06
CA VAL A 116 -9.93 0.03 25.34
C VAL A 116 -9.31 -0.63 24.11
N GLU A 117 -9.85 -0.40 22.91
CA GLU A 117 -9.28 -0.92 21.67
C GLU A 117 -7.86 -0.39 21.40
N VAL A 118 -7.51 0.82 21.85
CA VAL A 118 -6.12 1.33 21.80
C VAL A 118 -5.21 0.47 22.68
N TRP A 119 -5.60 0.20 23.92
CA TRP A 119 -4.83 -0.66 24.83
C TRP A 119 -4.73 -2.10 24.33
N ILE A 120 -5.79 -2.64 23.73
CA ILE A 120 -5.77 -3.97 23.11
C ILE A 120 -4.74 -4.01 21.97
N LYS A 121 -4.76 -3.03 21.07
CA LYS A 121 -3.81 -2.95 19.94
C LYS A 121 -2.37 -2.81 20.44
N GLU A 122 -2.15 -2.04 21.50
CA GLU A 122 -0.84 -1.93 22.14
C GLU A 122 -0.37 -3.26 22.73
N ALA A 123 -1.24 -3.94 23.50
CA ALA A 123 -0.95 -5.26 24.04
C ALA A 123 -0.65 -6.29 22.94
N ILE A 124 -1.40 -6.30 21.84
CA ILE A 124 -1.15 -7.18 20.68
C ILE A 124 0.26 -6.94 20.12
N LYS A 125 0.69 -5.69 19.95
CA LYS A 125 2.06 -5.39 19.47
C LYS A 125 3.13 -5.97 20.39
N VAL A 126 2.95 -5.80 21.71
CA VAL A 126 3.88 -6.35 22.70
C VAL A 126 3.88 -7.88 22.66
N LEU A 127 2.71 -8.50 22.59
CA LEU A 127 2.55 -9.95 22.53
C LEU A 127 3.20 -10.55 21.28
N GLN A 128 3.02 -9.90 20.12
CA GLN A 128 3.68 -10.27 18.86
C GLN A 128 5.21 -10.20 18.98
N ALA A 129 5.73 -9.10 19.55
CA ALA A 129 7.16 -8.94 19.78
C ALA A 129 7.73 -10.00 20.74
N ASN A 130 6.89 -10.60 21.58
CA ASN A 130 7.25 -11.68 22.52
C ASN A 130 6.83 -13.08 22.02
N GLY A 131 6.57 -13.24 20.73
CA GLY A 131 6.35 -14.55 20.09
C GLY A 131 4.95 -15.14 20.22
N THR A 132 3.97 -14.37 20.69
CA THR A 132 2.56 -14.81 20.67
C THR A 132 1.99 -14.59 19.28
N SER A 133 1.47 -15.65 18.66
CA SER A 133 0.80 -15.58 17.35
C SER A 133 -0.60 -14.98 17.48
N ILE A 134 -0.66 -13.66 17.58
CA ILE A 134 -1.88 -12.86 17.64
C ILE A 134 -1.75 -11.67 16.69
N ASP A 135 -2.85 -11.20 16.12
CA ASP A 135 -2.89 -10.04 15.23
C ASP A 135 -4.14 -9.17 15.49
N ASN A 136 -4.25 -8.05 14.77
CA ASN A 136 -5.34 -7.08 14.96
C ASN A 136 -6.74 -7.65 14.65
N SER A 137 -6.84 -8.79 13.96
CA SER A 137 -8.10 -9.53 13.82
C SER A 137 -8.72 -9.93 15.16
N SER A 138 -7.89 -10.09 16.21
CA SER A 138 -8.32 -10.50 17.55
C SER A 138 -8.88 -9.34 18.40
N VAL A 139 -8.79 -8.09 17.94
CA VAL A 139 -9.22 -6.90 18.71
C VAL A 139 -10.70 -7.01 19.10
N GLY A 140 -11.57 -7.40 18.16
CA GLY A 140 -13.00 -7.54 18.44
C GLY A 140 -13.31 -8.66 19.44
N ALA A 141 -12.55 -9.74 19.42
CA ALA A 141 -12.72 -10.87 20.33
C ALA A 141 -12.29 -10.49 21.75
N ILE A 142 -11.11 -9.86 21.90
CA ILE A 142 -10.59 -9.37 23.18
C ILE A 142 -11.53 -8.31 23.75
N TRP A 143 -11.99 -7.36 22.93
CA TRP A 143 -12.97 -6.35 23.35
C TRP A 143 -14.25 -7.01 23.89
N THR A 144 -14.78 -8.02 23.19
CA THR A 144 -15.97 -8.73 23.63
C THR A 144 -15.79 -9.36 25.00
N VAL A 145 -14.63 -9.99 25.25
CA VAL A 145 -14.27 -10.54 26.57
C VAL A 145 -14.21 -9.43 27.61
N ILE A 146 -13.44 -8.36 27.39
CA ILE A 146 -13.32 -7.24 28.34
C ILE A 146 -14.67 -6.58 28.65
N GLN A 147 -15.52 -6.42 27.62
CA GLN A 147 -16.85 -5.85 27.77
C GLN A 147 -17.76 -6.72 28.64
N LYS A 148 -17.60 -8.05 28.62
CA LYS A 148 -18.36 -8.98 29.47
C LYS A 148 -17.78 -9.10 30.87
N GLU A 149 -16.46 -9.09 31.00
CA GLU A 149 -15.75 -9.29 32.26
C GLU A 149 -15.76 -8.04 33.15
N SER A 150 -15.41 -6.87 32.60
CA SER A 150 -15.26 -5.63 33.39
C SER A 150 -16.10 -4.47 32.87
N GLY A 151 -16.77 -4.65 31.72
CA GLY A 151 -17.40 -3.56 31.01
C GLY A 151 -16.40 -2.49 30.53
N GLY A 152 -15.11 -2.83 30.42
CA GLY A 152 -14.01 -1.89 30.13
C GLY A 152 -13.55 -1.07 31.33
N ASN A 153 -13.85 -1.47 32.58
CA ASN A 153 -13.35 -0.80 33.77
C ASN A 153 -11.97 -1.34 34.17
N VAL A 154 -10.95 -0.49 34.09
CA VAL A 154 -9.55 -0.83 34.44
C VAL A 154 -9.37 -1.18 35.91
N ASN A 155 -10.24 -0.67 36.79
CA ASN A 155 -10.20 -0.89 38.23
C ASN A 155 -11.29 -1.87 38.71
N ALA A 156 -11.83 -2.70 37.80
CA ALA A 156 -12.82 -3.70 38.17
C ALA A 156 -12.22 -4.72 39.15
N ILE A 157 -12.95 -5.03 40.22
CA ILE A 157 -12.58 -6.05 41.22
C ILE A 157 -13.83 -6.87 41.53
N ASN A 158 -13.72 -8.19 41.39
CA ASN A 158 -14.74 -9.12 41.84
C ASN A 158 -14.45 -9.56 43.28
N ASN A 159 -15.35 -9.23 44.21
CA ASN A 159 -15.18 -9.53 45.64
C ASN A 159 -16.17 -10.59 46.18
N TRP A 160 -16.96 -11.24 45.32
CA TRP A 160 -18.04 -12.13 45.75
C TRP A 160 -17.85 -13.60 45.33
N ASP A 161 -16.91 -13.89 44.42
CA ASP A 161 -16.70 -15.24 43.92
C ASP A 161 -15.80 -16.10 44.83
N SER A 162 -15.63 -17.37 44.46
CA SER A 162 -14.78 -18.30 45.22
C SER A 162 -13.31 -17.86 45.28
N ASN A 163 -12.83 -17.10 44.30
CA ASN A 163 -11.47 -16.58 44.28
C ASN A 163 -11.31 -15.42 45.26
N ALA A 164 -12.30 -14.53 45.37
CA ALA A 164 -12.35 -13.48 46.38
C ALA A 164 -12.38 -14.05 47.79
N VAL A 165 -13.18 -15.09 48.02
CA VAL A 165 -13.20 -15.81 49.32
C VAL A 165 -11.83 -16.41 49.65
N ARG A 166 -11.06 -16.83 48.64
CA ARG A 166 -9.69 -17.35 48.78
C ARG A 166 -8.62 -16.25 48.82
N GLY A 167 -9.00 -14.98 48.83
CA GLY A 167 -8.09 -13.84 48.92
C GLY A 167 -7.38 -13.47 47.62
N THR A 168 -7.77 -14.05 46.48
CA THR A 168 -7.20 -13.75 45.15
C THR A 168 -8.31 -13.28 44.19
N PRO A 169 -8.97 -12.14 44.47
CA PRO A 169 -10.07 -11.66 43.64
C PRO A 169 -9.62 -11.39 42.20
N SER A 170 -10.53 -11.55 41.25
CA SER A 170 -10.32 -11.19 39.84
C SER A 170 -10.27 -9.67 39.68
N LYS A 171 -9.29 -9.17 38.90
CA LYS A 171 -8.98 -7.74 38.78
C LYS A 171 -8.78 -7.29 37.34
N GLY A 172 -9.07 -6.02 37.09
CA GLY A 172 -8.75 -5.32 35.85
C GLY A 172 -9.64 -5.70 34.67
N LEU A 173 -9.21 -5.30 33.47
CA LEU A 173 -10.01 -5.36 32.24
C LEU A 173 -10.48 -6.77 31.86
N MET A 174 -9.59 -7.76 31.96
CA MET A 174 -9.84 -9.16 31.63
C MET A 174 -10.17 -10.00 32.87
N GLN A 175 -10.39 -9.38 34.04
CA GLN A 175 -10.72 -10.08 35.29
C GLN A 175 -9.74 -11.21 35.64
N VAL A 176 -8.43 -10.90 35.60
CA VAL A 176 -7.36 -11.86 35.90
C VAL A 176 -7.12 -11.90 37.41
N ILE A 177 -6.94 -13.09 37.98
CA ILE A 177 -6.53 -13.27 39.39
C ILE A 177 -5.01 -13.15 39.55
N ASP A 178 -4.54 -12.72 40.72
CA ASP A 178 -3.11 -12.52 41.03
C ASP A 178 -2.18 -13.68 40.62
N PRO A 179 -2.45 -14.96 40.96
CA PRO A 179 -1.55 -16.06 40.58
C PRO A 179 -1.47 -16.25 39.06
N THR A 180 -2.58 -16.06 38.34
CA THR A 180 -2.59 -16.09 36.87
C THR A 180 -1.79 -14.91 36.31
N PHE A 181 -1.98 -13.71 36.86
CA PHE A 181 -1.22 -12.55 36.41
C PHE A 181 0.29 -12.76 36.57
N GLN A 182 0.74 -13.26 37.72
CA GLN A 182 2.17 -13.50 37.94
C GLN A 182 2.75 -14.58 37.02
N ALA A 183 1.97 -15.62 36.68
CA ALA A 183 2.42 -16.69 35.79
C ALA A 183 2.47 -16.25 34.31
N TYR A 184 1.58 -15.35 33.89
CA TYR A 184 1.39 -15.00 32.47
C TYR A 184 1.77 -13.56 32.10
N LYS A 185 2.20 -12.72 33.04
CA LYS A 185 2.77 -11.41 32.72
C LYS A 185 4.09 -11.53 31.96
N LEU A 186 4.43 -10.49 31.22
CA LEU A 186 5.76 -10.31 30.64
C LEU A 186 6.64 -9.50 31.61
N ALA A 187 7.96 -9.63 31.48
CA ALA A 187 8.88 -8.82 32.28
C ALA A 187 8.68 -7.32 31.99
N GLY A 188 8.59 -6.49 33.04
CA GLY A 188 8.27 -5.05 32.92
C GLY A 188 6.77 -4.73 32.85
N TYR A 189 5.92 -5.74 32.89
CA TYR A 189 4.45 -5.64 32.92
C TYR A 189 3.92 -6.13 34.27
N ASP A 190 4.24 -5.40 35.33
CA ASP A 190 4.11 -5.84 36.72
C ASP A 190 2.85 -5.30 37.45
N ASP A 191 2.01 -4.52 36.78
CA ASP A 191 0.82 -3.90 37.39
C ASP A 191 -0.48 -4.50 36.84
N ILE A 192 -1.21 -5.23 37.68
CA ILE A 192 -2.46 -5.91 37.30
C ILE A 192 -3.60 -4.95 36.93
N TYR A 193 -3.55 -3.69 37.36
CA TYR A 193 -4.54 -2.67 37.01
C TYR A 193 -4.13 -1.84 35.78
N ARG A 194 -2.86 -1.93 35.36
CA ARG A 194 -2.41 -1.27 34.14
C ARG A 194 -3.05 -1.99 32.94
N PRO A 195 -3.79 -1.26 32.06
CA PRO A 195 -4.62 -1.87 31.03
C PRO A 195 -3.88 -2.88 30.15
N VAL A 196 -2.70 -2.47 29.66
CA VAL A 196 -1.89 -3.26 28.73
C VAL A 196 -1.37 -4.54 29.40
N ASP A 197 -0.90 -4.45 30.64
CA ASP A 197 -0.37 -5.58 31.42
C ASP A 197 -1.44 -6.62 31.69
N ASN A 198 -2.62 -6.16 32.12
CA ASN A 198 -3.76 -7.03 32.39
C ASN A 198 -4.19 -7.78 31.13
N ILE A 199 -4.24 -7.07 29.99
CA ILE A 199 -4.55 -7.68 28.69
C ILE A 199 -3.46 -8.67 28.28
N ILE A 200 -2.17 -8.35 28.44
CA ILE A 200 -1.05 -9.25 28.13
C ILE A 200 -1.19 -10.56 28.92
N ALA A 201 -1.37 -10.48 30.24
CA ALA A 201 -1.49 -11.66 31.08
C ALA A 201 -2.75 -12.48 30.73
N GLY A 202 -3.89 -11.81 30.55
CA GLY A 202 -5.15 -12.46 30.18
C GLY A 202 -5.07 -13.17 28.83
N VAL A 203 -4.51 -12.53 27.81
CA VAL A 203 -4.34 -13.12 26.48
C VAL A 203 -3.38 -14.32 26.54
N ARG A 204 -2.24 -14.20 27.23
CA ARG A 204 -1.30 -15.32 27.36
C ARG A 204 -1.92 -16.51 28.09
N TYR A 205 -2.75 -16.25 29.10
CA TYR A 205 -3.53 -17.29 29.76
C TYR A 205 -4.53 -17.97 28.79
N VAL A 206 -5.31 -17.19 28.01
CA VAL A 206 -6.23 -17.74 26.99
C VAL A 206 -5.49 -18.66 26.02
N TYR A 207 -4.35 -18.21 25.53
CA TYR A 207 -3.55 -18.97 24.57
C TYR A 207 -2.97 -20.25 25.18
N ALA A 208 -2.46 -20.19 26.41
CA ALA A 208 -1.94 -21.37 27.09
C ALA A 208 -3.03 -22.38 27.47
N ARG A 209 -4.22 -21.89 27.88
CA ARG A 209 -5.33 -22.73 28.36
C ARG A 209 -6.16 -23.31 27.22
N TYR A 210 -6.42 -22.53 26.18
CA TYR A 210 -7.38 -22.86 25.12
C TYR A 210 -6.76 -22.88 23.70
N GLY A 211 -5.51 -22.48 23.51
CA GLY A 211 -4.90 -22.39 22.18
C GLY A 211 -5.35 -21.18 21.36
N GLY A 212 -6.04 -20.21 21.98
CA GLY A 212 -6.46 -18.95 21.36
C GLY A 212 -7.92 -18.58 21.63
N PHE A 213 -8.33 -17.39 21.19
CA PHE A 213 -9.68 -16.86 21.44
C PHE A 213 -10.80 -17.65 20.76
N HIS A 214 -10.53 -18.35 19.67
CA HIS A 214 -11.52 -19.18 18.98
C HIS A 214 -12.04 -20.35 19.84
N ASN A 215 -11.24 -20.81 20.81
CA ASN A 215 -11.61 -21.86 21.75
C ASN A 215 -12.01 -21.32 23.13
N HIS A 216 -12.05 -20.00 23.30
CA HIS A 216 -12.44 -19.38 24.57
C HIS A 216 -13.91 -19.72 24.87
N PRO A 217 -14.26 -20.35 26.02
CA PRO A 217 -15.61 -20.84 26.30
C PRO A 217 -16.70 -19.77 26.12
N GLY A 218 -16.45 -18.56 26.59
CA GLY A 218 -17.41 -17.46 26.44
C GLY A 218 -17.60 -16.97 25.02
N LEU A 219 -16.59 -17.10 24.14
CA LEU A 219 -16.73 -16.71 22.73
C LEU A 219 -17.35 -17.85 21.91
N VAL A 220 -16.99 -19.10 22.21
CA VAL A 220 -17.63 -20.28 21.64
C VAL A 220 -19.12 -20.31 21.98
N GLY A 221 -19.49 -20.03 23.23
CA GLY A 221 -20.89 -19.99 23.67
C GLY A 221 -21.71 -18.89 23.01
N ILE A 222 -21.12 -17.71 22.77
CA ILE A 222 -21.76 -16.66 21.96
C ILE A 222 -21.98 -17.15 20.52
N ASN A 223 -20.96 -17.78 19.91
CA ASN A 223 -21.06 -18.27 18.53
C ASN A 223 -22.03 -19.46 18.38
N ALA A 224 -22.20 -20.26 19.42
CA ALA A 224 -23.13 -21.40 19.48
C ALA A 224 -24.54 -21.02 19.96
N GLY A 225 -24.78 -19.75 20.33
CA GLY A 225 -26.08 -19.28 20.83
C GLY A 225 -26.42 -19.68 22.28
N THR A 226 -25.45 -20.23 23.02
CA THR A 226 -25.64 -20.70 24.41
C THR A 226 -25.31 -19.63 25.48
N GLY A 227 -24.76 -18.49 25.05
CA GLY A 227 -24.44 -17.34 25.92
C GLY A 227 -22.98 -17.27 26.35
N TYR A 228 -22.60 -16.18 27.02
CA TYR A 228 -21.21 -15.96 27.48
C TYR A 228 -20.95 -16.70 28.80
N GLN A 229 -19.85 -17.43 28.87
CA GLN A 229 -19.31 -18.09 30.06
C GLN A 229 -17.91 -17.50 30.33
N GLY A 230 -17.76 -16.79 31.44
CA GLY A 230 -16.49 -16.22 31.90
C GLY A 230 -15.60 -17.24 32.60
N TYR A 231 -14.54 -16.74 33.23
CA TYR A 231 -13.53 -17.54 33.95
C TYR A 231 -13.95 -18.05 35.32
#